data_AF-A0A967HJ65-F1
#
_entry.id   AF-A0A967HJ65-F1
#
_cell.length_a   1.000
_cell.length_b   1.000
_cell.length_c   1.000
_cell.angle_alpha   90.00
_cell.angle_beta   90.00
_cell.angle_gamma   90.00
#
_symmetry.space_group_name_H-M   'P 1'
#
loop_
_entity.id
_entity.type
_entity.pdbx_description
1 polymer ?
#
loop_
_entity_poly.entity_id
_entity_poly.type
_entity_poly.pdbx_seq_one_letter_code
_entity_poly.pdbx_strand_id
1 'polypeptide(L)' 'VSGRLAGAGHTVLYVSGEESAYQVKLRAERLEEPTEDLLMVAETSTEEILAIVEAAAPDILVVDSIQTL' A
#
# COMPACT_ATOMS: atom_id res chain seq x y z
N VAL A 1 -2.56 -5.87 8.76
CA VAL A 1 -2.37 -4.56 9.45
C VAL A 1 -2.88 -3.45 8.56
N SER A 2 -2.30 -3.25 7.38
CA SER A 2 -2.78 -2.33 6.35
C SER A 2 -4.25 -2.56 6.00
N GLY A 3 -4.68 -3.81 5.81
CA GLY A 3 -6.09 -4.11 5.54
C GLY A 3 -7.03 -3.78 6.70
N ARG A 4 -6.62 -3.99 7.95
CA ARG A 4 -7.41 -3.59 9.13
C ARG A 4 -7.53 -2.07 9.28
N LEU A 5 -6.47 -1.32 8.94
CA LEU A 5 -6.49 0.14 8.95
C LEU A 5 -7.43 0.68 7.86
N ALA A 6 -7.37 0.08 6.67
CA ALA A 6 -8.34 0.35 5.60
C ALA A 6 -9.77 0.08 6.07
N GLY A 7 -10.04 -1.11 6.65
CA GLY A 7 -11.36 -1.43 7.21
C GLY A 7 -11.80 -0.59 8.41
N ALA A 8 -10.92 0.20 9.01
CA ALA A 8 -11.25 1.20 10.03
C ALA A 8 -11.65 2.57 9.43
N GLY A 9 -11.71 2.69 8.10
CA GLY A 9 -12.09 3.89 7.38
C GLY A 9 -10.93 4.84 7.07
N HIS A 10 -9.67 4.37 7.18
CA HIS A 10 -8.51 5.15 6.75
C HIS A 10 -8.15 4.83 5.30
N THR A 11 -7.80 5.85 4.52
CA THR A 11 -7.18 5.64 3.22
C THR A 11 -5.72 5.24 3.42
N VAL A 12 -5.37 4.02 3.03
CA VAL A 12 -4.01 3.48 3.21
C VAL A 12 -3.33 3.33 1.85
N LEU A 13 -2.16 3.95 1.68
CA LEU A 13 -1.27 3.71 0.55
C LEU A 13 -0.18 2.73 0.95
N TYR A 14 -0.18 1.55 0.34
CA TYR A 14 0.84 0.52 0.50
C TYR A 14 1.78 0.52 -0.71
N VAL A 15 3.05 0.80 -0.46
CA VAL A 15 4.10 0.79 -1.47
C VAL A 15 4.97 -0.43 -1.27
N SER A 16 5.18 -1.20 -2.33
CA SER A 16 6.15 -2.29 -2.33
C SER A 16 7.20 -2.14 -3.42
N GLY A 17 8.46 -2.35 -3.08
CA GLY A 17 9.55 -2.47 -4.06
C GLY A 17 9.88 -3.93 -4.43
N GLU A 18 9.25 -4.91 -3.78
CA GLU A 18 9.57 -6.34 -3.91
C GLU A 18 8.47 -7.14 -4.62
N GLU A 19 7.21 -6.87 -4.31
CA GLU A 19 6.06 -7.61 -4.82
C GLU A 19 5.15 -6.72 -5.67
N SER A 20 4.52 -7.31 -6.68
CA SER A 20 3.48 -6.59 -7.44
C SER A 20 2.23 -6.37 -6.59
N ALA A 21 1.50 -5.28 -6.84
CA ALA A 21 0.23 -4.99 -6.18
C ALA A 21 -0.78 -6.15 -6.25
N TYR A 22 -0.78 -6.90 -7.35
CA TYR A 22 -1.62 -8.09 -7.52
C TYR A 22 -1.27 -9.22 -6.53
N GLN A 23 0.03 -9.50 -6.32
CA GLN A 23 0.47 -10.55 -5.40
C GLN A 23 0.13 -10.19 -3.95
N VAL A 24 0.32 -8.93 -3.57
CA VAL A 24 -0.05 -8.41 -2.24
C VAL A 24 -1.56 -8.51 -2.04
N LYS A 25 -2.36 -8.12 -3.04
CA LYS A 25 -3.83 -8.23 -3.00
C LYS A 25 -4.30 -9.66 -2.78
N LEU A 26 -3.78 -10.61 -3.56
CA LEU A 26 -4.15 -12.02 -3.44
C LEU A 26 -3.84 -12.58 -2.04
N ARG A 27 -2.75 -12.14 -1.42
CA ARG A 27 -2.43 -12.50 -0.03
C ARG A 27 -3.42 -11.89 0.96
N ALA A 28 -3.79 -10.63 0.79
CA ALA A 28 -4.76 -9.96 1.66
C ALA A 28 -6.15 -10.62 1.58
N GLU A 29 -6.61 -10.95 0.36
CA GLU A 29 -7.87 -11.67 0.14
C GLU A 29 -7.88 -13.05 0.82
N ARG A 30 -6.77 -13.81 0.71
CA ARG A 30 -6.62 -15.11 1.38
C ARG A 30 -6.66 -15.03 2.91
N LEU A 31 -6.32 -13.87 3.48
CA LEU A 31 -6.33 -13.62 4.92
C LEU A 31 -7.65 -12.99 5.38
N GLU A 32 -8.63 -12.84 4.48
CA GLU A 32 -9.92 -12.19 4.76
C GLU A 32 -9.75 -10.77 5.34
N GLU A 33 -8.65 -10.07 5.00
CA GLU A 33 -8.47 -8.67 5.42
C GLU A 33 -9.25 -7.73 4.48
N PRO A 34 -9.83 -6.63 5.01
CA PRO A 34 -10.45 -5.61 4.19
C PRO A 34 -9.43 -4.99 3.22
N THR A 35 -9.81 -4.76 1.97
CA THR A 35 -8.92 -4.19 0.93
C THR A 35 -9.56 -3.06 0.12
N GLU A 36 -10.79 -2.67 0.43
CA GLU A 36 -11.55 -1.70 -0.36
C GLU A 36 -10.91 -0.29 -0.34
N ASP A 37 -10.40 0.14 0.83
CA ASP A 37 -9.70 1.42 1.01
C ASP A 37 -8.16 1.29 1.01
N LEU A 38 -7.64 0.17 0.48
CA LEU A 38 -6.21 -0.09 0.39
C LEU A 38 -5.71 0.19 -1.03
N LEU A 39 -5.03 1.32 -1.21
CA LEU A 39 -4.29 1.65 -2.43
C LEU A 39 -2.95 0.90 -2.41
N MET A 40 -2.62 0.21 -3.50
CA MET A 40 -1.36 -0.54 -3.61
C MET A 40 -0.57 -0.11 -4.83
N VAL A 41 0.71 0.20 -4.62
CA VAL A 41 1.66 0.61 -5.66
C VAL A 41 2.90 -0.26 -5.57
N ALA A 42 3.39 -0.71 -6.72
CA ALA A 42 4.68 -1.38 -6.81
C ALA A 42 5.69 -0.40 -7.40
N GLU A 43 6.46 0.28 -6.55
CA GLU A 43 7.47 1.25 -6.97
C GLU A 43 8.69 1.26 -6.06
N THR A 44 9.85 1.59 -6.65
CA THR A 44 11.14 1.68 -5.96
C THR A 44 11.73 3.09 -5.95
N SER A 45 11.30 3.98 -6.85
CA SER A 45 11.77 5.37 -6.84
C SER A 45 11.10 6.16 -5.72
N THR A 46 11.91 6.65 -4.77
CA THR A 46 11.41 7.52 -3.70
C THR A 46 10.76 8.80 -4.24
N GLU A 47 11.26 9.38 -5.34
CA GLU A 47 10.64 10.58 -5.93
C GLU A 47 9.25 10.31 -6.49
N GLU A 48 9.06 9.20 -7.22
CA GLU A 48 7.74 8.79 -7.73
C GLU A 48 6.79 8.47 -6.57
N ILE A 49 7.26 7.79 -5.53
CA ILE A 49 6.47 7.49 -4.34
C ILE A 49 5.98 8.77 -3.68
N LEU A 50 6.84 9.78 -3.51
CA LEU A 50 6.46 11.06 -2.92
C LEU A 50 5.41 11.79 -3.79
N ALA A 51 5.57 11.78 -5.11
CA ALA A 51 4.59 12.37 -6.02
C ALA A 51 3.21 11.68 -5.91
N ILE A 52 3.19 10.35 -5.78
CA ILE A 52 1.96 9.57 -5.56
C ILE A 52 1.34 9.92 -4.21
N VAL A 53 2.13 10.04 -3.15
CA VAL A 53 1.65 10.42 -1.81
C VAL A 53 1.02 11.80 -1.83
N GLU A 54 1.65 12.78 -2.48
CA GLU A 54 1.08 14.12 -2.61
C GLU A 54 -0.24 14.13 -3.38
N ALA A 55 -0.35 13.33 -4.46
CA ALA A 55 -1.55 13.26 -5.27
C ALA A 55 -2.70 12.50 -4.59
N ALA A 56 -2.38 11.39 -3.89
CA ALA A 56 -3.37 10.53 -3.25
C ALA A 56 -3.78 11.02 -1.85
N ALA A 57 -2.94 11.83 -1.20
CA ALA A 57 -3.13 12.33 0.17
C ALA A 57 -3.64 11.26 1.16
N PRO A 58 -2.95 10.12 1.30
CA PRO A 58 -3.41 9.04 2.17
C PRO A 58 -3.30 9.42 3.65
N ASP A 59 -4.18 8.87 4.49
CA ASP A 59 -4.07 9.00 5.96
C ASP A 59 -2.83 8.27 6.48
N ILE A 60 -2.48 7.15 5.83
CA ILE A 60 -1.40 6.27 6.24
C ILE A 60 -0.62 5.79 5.01
N LEU A 61 0.70 5.98 5.05
CA LEU A 61 1.65 5.38 4.11
C LEU A 61 2.33 4.17 4.76
N VAL A 62 2.31 3.03 4.07
CA VAL A 62 3.04 1.81 4.44
C VAL A 62 4.06 1.52 3.35
N VAL A 63 5.31 1.25 3.74
CA VAL A 63 6.41 0.91 2.84
C VAL A 63 6.93 -0.48 3.17
N ASP A 64 6.96 -1.37 2.18
CA ASP A 64 7.41 -2.75 2.30
C ASP A 64 8.29 -3.16 1.09
N SER A 65 9.62 -3.07 1.15
CA SER A 65 10.48 -2.77 2.29
C SER A 65 11.42 -1.60 1.98
N ILE A 66 11.86 -0.86 3.01
CA ILE A 66 12.72 0.33 2.82
C ILE A 66 14.06 0.01 2.15
N GLN A 67 14.51 -1.25 2.23
CA GLN A 67 15.74 -1.73 1.60
C GLN A 67 15.67 -1.73 0.07
N THR A 68 14.46 -1.65 -0.49
CA THR A 68 14.21 -1.67 -1.93
C THR A 68 13.88 -0.30 -2.52
N LEU A 69 13.92 0.74 -1.68
CA LEU A 69 13.74 2.14 -2.06
C LEU A 69 15.08 2.86 -2.31
#